data_AF-A0A7J9BKJ5-F1
#
_entry.id   AF-A0A7J9BKJ5-F1
#
_cell.length_a   1.000
_cell.length_b   1.000
_cell.length_c   1.000
_cell.angle_alpha   90.00
_cell.angle_beta   90.00
_cell.angle_gamma   90.00
#
_symmetry.space_group_name_H-M   'P 1'
#
loop_
_entity.id
_entity.type
_entity.pdbx_description
1 polymer ?
#
loop_
_entity_poly.entity_id
_entity_poly.type
_entity_poly.pdbx_seq_one_letter_code
_entity_poly.pdbx_strand_id
1 'polypeptide(L)' 'MENIEDALPQIRAKLENFDWKNIYNMDETDLFYRLQADHSLATKQLEGRKKDKERLTVVVCCNEDGSDKVSLWVIDFVR' A
#
# COMPACT_ATOMS: atom_id res chain seq x y z
N MET A 1 -27.29 3.62 2.83
CA MET A 1 -25.89 3.48 2.40
C MET A 1 -25.96 3.40 0.89
N GLU A 2 -25.53 4.44 0.17
CA GLU A 2 -25.41 4.34 -1.29
C GLU A 2 -24.52 3.16 -1.61
N ASN A 3 -24.94 2.33 -2.57
CA ASN A 3 -24.11 1.24 -3.06
C ASN A 3 -22.89 1.89 -3.74
N ILE A 4 -21.68 1.52 -3.32
CA ILE A 4 -20.43 2.05 -3.89
C ILE A 4 -20.42 1.88 -5.41
N GLU A 5 -21.03 0.81 -5.91
CA GLU A 5 -21.18 0.53 -7.34
C GLU A 5 -21.93 1.63 -8.09
N ASP A 6 -22.91 2.29 -7.46
CA ASP A 6 -23.70 3.38 -8.06
C ASP A 6 -22.94 4.71 -8.10
N ALA A 7 -21.93 4.88 -7.24
CA ALA A 7 -21.11 6.09 -7.15
C ALA A 7 -19.93 6.07 -8.16
N LEU A 8 -19.43 4.89 -8.52
CA LEU A 8 -18.27 4.74 -9.42
C LEU A 8 -18.45 5.43 -10.79
N PRO A 9 -19.60 5.30 -11.49
CA PRO A 9 -19.79 5.99 -12.77
C PRO A 9 -19.70 7.51 -12.65
N GLN A 10 -20.24 8.07 -11.57
CA GLN A 10 -20.27 9.51 -11.33
C GLN A 10 -18.87 10.06 -11.03
N ILE A 11 -18.06 9.31 -10.28
CA ILE A 11 -16.66 9.64 -10.01
C ILE A 11 -15.86 9.62 -11.32
N ARG A 12 -16.00 8.57 -12.13
CA ARG A 12 -15.31 8.47 -13.43
C ARG A 12 -15.66 9.62 -14.37
N ALA A 13 -16.94 9.97 -14.48
CA ALA A 13 -17.39 11.11 -15.28
C ALA A 13 -16.79 12.46 -14.81
N LYS A 14 -16.55 12.63 -13.50
CA LYS A 14 -15.85 13.81 -12.98
C LYS A 14 -14.36 13.79 -13.34
N LEU A 15 -13.71 12.62 -13.24
CA LEU A 15 -12.29 12.44 -13.54
C LEU A 15 -11.94 12.72 -15.00
N GLU A 16 -12.87 12.50 -15.95
CA GLU A 16 -12.68 12.83 -17.38
C GLU A 16 -12.35 14.31 -17.65
N ASN A 17 -12.65 15.22 -16.70
CA ASN A 17 -12.33 16.64 -16.83
C ASN A 17 -10.88 16.99 -16.45
N PHE A 18 -10.08 16.00 -16.04
CA PHE A 18 -8.71 16.20 -15.58
C PHE A 18 -7.73 15.37 -16.43
N ASP A 19 -6.58 15.95 -16.76
CA ASP A 19 -5.48 15.18 -17.34
C ASP A 19 -5.03 14.07 -16.39
N TRP A 20 -4.60 12.93 -16.92
CA TRP A 20 -4.17 11.76 -16.12
C TRP A 20 -3.05 12.11 -15.11
N LYS A 21 -2.12 13.00 -15.49
CA LYS A 21 -1.06 13.47 -14.59
C LYS A 21 -1.56 14.20 -13.32
N ASN A 22 -2.82 14.65 -13.33
CA ASN A 22 -3.45 15.40 -12.24
C ASN A 22 -4.43 14.55 -11.42
N ILE A 23 -4.61 13.27 -11.77
CA ILE A 23 -5.46 12.33 -11.03
C ILE A 23 -4.53 11.51 -10.14
N TYR A 24 -4.69 11.62 -8.83
CA TYR A 24 -3.88 10.90 -7.85
C TYR A 24 -4.69 9.83 -7.12
N ASN A 25 -4.03 8.69 -6.88
CA ASN A 25 -4.50 7.69 -5.94
C ASN A 25 -3.52 7.58 -4.77
N MET A 26 -4.05 7.32 -3.58
CA MET A 26 -3.30 7.20 -2.33
C MET A 26 -3.78 5.97 -1.59
N ASP A 27 -2.85 5.15 -1.11
CA ASP A 27 -3.18 3.95 -0.34
C ASP A 27 -2.14 3.67 0.75
N GLU A 28 -2.56 2.93 1.77
CA GLU A 28 -1.75 2.57 2.91
C GLU A 28 -1.17 1.16 2.74
N THR A 29 0.09 0.99 3.09
CA THR A 29 0.74 -0.32 3.09
C THR A 29 1.59 -0.53 4.33
N ASP A 30 1.63 -1.78 4.79
CA ASP A 30 2.39 -2.18 5.96
C ASP A 30 3.80 -2.64 5.57
N LEU A 31 4.82 -1.96 6.10
CA LEU A 31 6.23 -2.28 5.95
C LEU A 31 6.76 -3.08 7.17
N PHE A 32 6.91 -4.38 6.99
CA PHE A 32 7.40 -5.30 8.04
C PHE A 32 8.93 -5.33 8.11
N TYR A 33 9.53 -4.32 8.71
CA TYR A 33 11.00 -4.15 8.75
C TYR A 33 11.75 -5.20 9.58
N ARG A 34 11.07 -5.94 10.47
CA ARG A 34 11.66 -7.01 11.32
C ARG A 34 11.28 -8.42 10.90
N LEU A 35 10.45 -8.57 9.86
CA LEU A 35 10.00 -9.87 9.40
C LEU A 35 11.16 -10.66 8.80
N GLN A 36 11.43 -11.84 9.36
CA GLN A 36 12.42 -12.76 8.83
C GLN A 36 11.91 -13.41 7.53
N ALA A 37 12.83 -13.72 6.61
CA ALA A 37 12.52 -14.45 5.40
C ALA A 37 11.92 -15.84 5.73
N ASP A 38 10.90 -16.23 4.97
CA ASP A 38 10.17 -17.49 5.15
C ASP A 38 11.02 -18.74 4.88
N HIS A 39 12.09 -18.56 4.11
CA HIS A 39 13.02 -19.60 3.77
C HIS A 39 14.43 -19.18 4.18
N SER A 40 15.05 -20.00 5.02
CA SER A 40 16.50 -19.96 5.22
C SER A 40 17.13 -21.15 4.47
N LEU A 41 18.38 -21.01 4.02
CA LEU A 41 19.22 -22.12 3.57
C LEU A 41 19.60 -22.99 4.78
N ALA A 42 18.59 -23.62 5.38
CA ALA A 42 18.77 -24.46 6.55
C ALA A 42 19.14 -25.87 6.11
N THR A 43 20.33 -26.32 6.51
CA THR A 43 20.79 -27.70 6.33
C THR A 43 20.17 -28.67 7.35
N LYS A 44 19.38 -28.16 8.30
CA LYS A 44 18.66 -28.93 9.33
C LYS A 44 17.30 -28.28 9.59
N GLN A 45 16.32 -29.08 9.99
CA GLN A 45 15.00 -28.58 10.40
C GLN A 45 15.15 -27.70 11.65
N LEU A 46 14.85 -26.41 11.52
CA LEU A 46 14.78 -25.47 12.63
C LEU A 46 13.35 -25.43 13.16
N GLU A 47 13.18 -25.43 14.48
CA GLU A 47 11.87 -25.22 15.10
C GLU A 47 11.28 -23.87 14.66
N GLY A 48 9.96 -23.83 14.48
CA GLY A 48 9.26 -22.63 14.01
C GLY A 48 9.47 -21.45 14.95
N ARG A 49 10.22 -20.44 14.50
CA ARG A 49 10.33 -19.17 15.23
C ARG A 49 9.07 -18.34 14.99
N LYS A 50 8.55 -17.73 16.06
CA LYS A 50 7.47 -16.75 15.95
C LYS A 50 7.96 -15.58 15.10
N LYS A 51 7.27 -15.31 14.00
CA LYS A 51 7.57 -14.18 13.13
C LYS A 51 7.32 -12.88 13.88
N ASP A 52 8.28 -11.98 13.79
CA ASP A 52 8.15 -10.60 14.25
C ASP A 52 7.28 -9.82 13.25
N LYS A 53 6.16 -9.30 13.73
CA LYS A 53 5.17 -8.58 12.91
C LYS A 53 5.17 -7.08 13.18
N GLU A 54 6.20 -6.57 13.85
CA GLU A 54 6.41 -5.13 13.98
C GLU A 54 6.48 -4.51 12.58
N ARG A 55 5.68 -3.46 12.35
CA ARG A 55 5.53 -2.83 11.04
C ARG A 55 5.28 -1.35 11.14
N LEU A 56 5.73 -0.64 10.11
CA LEU A 56 5.40 0.77 9.88
C LEU A 56 4.27 0.82 8.86
N THR A 57 3.24 1.62 9.10
CA THR A 57 2.24 1.91 8.07
C THR A 57 2.72 3.11 7.27
N VAL A 58 2.90 2.90 5.97
CA VAL A 58 3.44 3.86 5.03
C VAL A 58 2.35 4.20 4.02
N VAL A 59 2.21 5.49 3.72
CA VAL A 59 1.35 5.91 2.61
C VAL A 59 2.16 5.98 1.31
N VAL A 60 1.58 5.42 0.25
CA VAL A 60 2.04 5.52 -1.12
C VAL A 60 1.04 6.34 -1.92
N CYS A 61 1.52 7.29 -2.72
CA CYS A 61 0.67 8.12 -3.56
C CYS A 61 1.35 8.38 -4.92
N CYS A 62 0.60 8.18 -6.00
CA CYS A 62 1.08 8.44 -7.35
C CYS A 62 -0.06 8.93 -8.25
N ASN A 63 0.30 9.63 -9.32
CA ASN A 63 -0.66 9.97 -10.35
C ASN A 63 -0.99 8.78 -11.27
N GLU A 64 -2.08 8.90 -12.03
CA GLU A 64 -2.63 7.83 -12.87
C GLU A 64 -1.65 7.36 -13.96
N ASP A 65 -0.84 8.27 -14.51
CA ASP A 65 0.17 7.92 -15.52
C ASP A 65 1.52 7.48 -14.94
N GLY A 66 1.68 7.56 -13.62
CA GLY A 66 2.89 7.15 -12.88
C GLY A 66 4.11 8.05 -13.07
N SER A 67 3.97 9.19 -13.74
CA SER A 67 5.05 10.15 -13.94
C SER A 67 5.44 10.92 -12.67
N ASP A 68 4.52 11.04 -11.72
CA ASP A 68 4.76 11.64 -10.41
C ASP A 68 4.44 10.65 -9.28
N LYS A 69 5.43 10.51 -8.38
CA LYS A 69 5.34 9.67 -7.18
C LYS A 69 5.67 10.55 -5.99
N VAL A 70 4.68 10.75 -5.13
CA VAL A 70 4.87 11.48 -3.89
C VAL A 70 5.84 10.70 -3.01
N SER A 71 6.69 11.43 -2.27
CA SER A 71 7.59 10.80 -1.30
C SER A 71 6.81 9.95 -0.29
N LEU A 72 7.38 8.84 0.16
CA LEU A 72 6.76 7.94 1.14
C LEU A 72 6.66 8.60 2.52
N TRP A 73 5.50 8.50 3.16
CA TRP A 73 5.25 9.07 4.49
C TRP A 73 4.91 7.96 5.47
N VAL A 74 5.53 7.98 6.65
CA VAL A 74 5.18 7.08 7.75
C VAL A 74 4.04 7.71 8.54
N ILE A 75 2.92 6.99 8.67
CA ILE A 75 1.72 7.50 9.35
C ILE A 75 1.39 6.76 10.65
N ASP A 76 1.85 5.51 10.80
CA ASP A 76 1.64 4.73 12.02
C ASP A 76 2.78 3.71 12.25
N PHE A 77 2.84 3.20 13.48
CA PHE A 77 3.75 2.15 13.91
C PHE A 77 3.04 1.13 14.79
N VAL A 78 3.07 -0.13 14.39
CA VAL A 78 2.43 -1.25 15.09
C VAL A 78 3.49 -2.20 15.62
N ARG A 79 3.40 -2.55 16.91
CA ARG A 79 4.24 -3.55 17.56
C ARG A 79 3.66 -4.96 17.52
#